data_AF-A0A2N4YR32-F1
#
_entry.id   AF-A0A2N4YR32-F1
#
_cell.length_a   1.000
_cell.length_b   1.000
_cell.length_c   1.000
_cell.angle_alpha   90.00
_cell.angle_beta   90.00
_cell.angle_gamma   90.00
#
_symmetry.space_group_name_H-M   'P 1'
#
loop_
_entity.id
_entity.type
_entity.pdbx_description
1 polymer ?
#
loop_
_entity_poly.entity_id
_entity_poly.type
_entity_poly.pdbx_seq_one_letter_code
_entity_poly.pdbx_strand_id
1 'polypeptide(L)' 'MAEQAASLDASGDFPQRNIDHLRAGGWLSLAVPSSCGGAGATLAQLQQVIAAIAWGEPATALIVCMQYL' A
#
# COMPACT_ATOMS: atom_id res chain seq x y z
N MET A 1 -3.97 1.94 -11.34
CA MET A 1 -2.63 1.92 -10.72
C MET A 1 -1.58 1.58 -11.78
N ALA A 2 -1.60 0.39 -12.39
CA ALA A 2 -0.60 -0.01 -13.41
C ALA A 2 -0.38 0.99 -14.56
N GLU A 3 -1.45 1.55 -15.11
CA GLU A 3 -1.35 2.51 -16.23
C GLU A 3 -0.59 3.80 -15.87
N GLN A 4 -0.53 4.17 -14.59
CA GLN A 4 0.10 5.40 -14.10
C GLN A 4 1.53 5.16 -13.58
N ALA A 5 1.92 3.89 -13.36
CA ALA A 5 3.18 3.52 -12.73
C ALA A 5 4.40 4.09 -13.48
N ALA A 6 4.45 3.90 -14.80
CA ALA A 6 5.57 4.39 -15.61
C ALA A 6 5.67 5.93 -15.63
N SER A 7 4.53 6.63 -15.64
CA SER A 7 4.52 8.10 -15.59
C SER A 7 4.97 8.62 -14.23
N LEU A 8 4.53 7.99 -13.14
CA LEU A 8 4.92 8.35 -11.78
C LEU A 8 6.42 8.11 -11.57
N ASP A 9 6.93 6.95 -11.98
CA ASP A 9 8.35 6.62 -11.90
C ASP A 9 9.22 7.62 -12.67
N ALA A 10 8.84 7.97 -13.91
CA ALA A 10 9.56 8.94 -14.71
C ALA A 10 9.52 10.37 -14.12
N SER A 11 8.41 10.75 -13.50
CA SER A 11 8.23 12.07 -12.87
C SER A 11 8.90 12.20 -11.51
N GLY A 12 9.02 11.10 -10.77
CA GLY A 12 9.38 11.10 -9.34
C GLY A 12 8.28 11.66 -8.44
N ASP A 13 7.08 11.92 -8.96
CA ASP A 13 5.97 12.44 -8.18
C ASP A 13 5.46 11.43 -7.14
N PHE A 14 5.02 11.94 -6.00
CA PHE A 14 4.41 11.11 -4.97
C PHE A 14 3.08 10.52 -5.47
N PRO A 15 2.82 9.20 -5.30
CA PRO A 15 1.62 8.53 -5.81
C PRO A 15 0.37 8.81 -4.95
N GLN A 16 0.04 10.09 -4.73
CA GLN A 16 -1.02 10.57 -3.84
C GLN A 16 -2.35 9.85 -4.08
N ARG A 17 -2.77 9.75 -5.35
CA ARG A 17 -4.03 9.10 -5.72
C ARG A 17 -4.08 7.62 -5.32
N ASN A 18 -2.96 6.91 -5.40
CA ASN A 18 -2.90 5.50 -5.02
C ASN A 18 -3.01 5.38 -3.50
N ILE A 19 -2.30 6.23 -2.76
CA ILE A 19 -2.36 6.26 -1.29
C ILE A 19 -3.76 6.61 -0.80
N ASP A 20 -4.44 7.57 -1.42
CA ASP A 20 -5.81 7.93 -1.07
C ASP A 20 -6.80 6.79 -1.34
N HIS A 21 -6.62 6.05 -2.44
CA HIS A 21 -7.41 4.85 -2.72
C HIS A 21 -7.21 3.79 -1.63
N LEU A 22 -5.95 3.51 -1.27
CA LEU A 22 -5.63 2.51 -0.25
C LEU A 22 -6.14 2.92 1.13
N ARG A 23 -6.08 4.22 1.46
CA ARG A 23 -6.65 4.78 2.69
C ARG A 23 -8.16 4.60 2.73
N ALA A 24 -8.86 4.95 1.65
CA ALA A 24 -10.32 4.81 1.57
C ALA A 24 -10.78 3.36 1.71
N GLY A 25 -9.96 2.40 1.24
CA GLY A 25 -10.23 0.97 1.40
C GLY A 25 -9.77 0.36 2.73
N GLY A 26 -9.20 1.15 3.65
CA GLY A 26 -8.72 0.66 4.96
C GLY A 26 -7.46 -0.20 4.90
N TRP A 27 -6.80 -0.27 3.75
CA TRP A 27 -5.62 -1.12 3.54
C TRP A 27 -4.43 -0.65 4.38
N LEU A 28 -4.29 0.65 4.60
CA LEU A 28 -3.16 1.23 5.36
C LEU A 28 -3.15 0.87 6.85
N SER A 29 -4.27 0.38 7.40
CA SER A 29 -4.41 -0.01 8.81
C SER A 29 -4.38 -1.52 9.04
N LEU A 30 -3.97 -2.31 8.05
CA LEU A 30 -3.98 -3.77 8.17
C LEU A 30 -3.06 -4.30 9.29
N ALA A 31 -1.88 -3.69 9.47
CA ALA A 31 -0.93 -4.08 10.50
C ALA A 31 -1.33 -3.63 11.93
N VAL A 32 -2.32 -2.74 12.04
CA VAL A 32 -2.75 -2.19 13.33
C VAL A 32 -3.58 -3.26 14.08
N PRO A 33 -3.32 -3.52 15.38
CA PRO A 33 -4.10 -4.46 16.17
C PRO A 33 -5.60 -4.15 16.19
N SER A 34 -6.44 -5.18 16.24
CA SER A 34 -7.90 -5.02 16.29
C SER A 34 -8.39 -4.26 17.53
N SER A 35 -7.67 -4.36 18.65
CA SER A 35 -7.92 -3.57 19.86
C SER A 35 -7.77 -2.06 19.66
N CYS A 36 -7.02 -1.64 18.64
CA CYS A 36 -6.82 -0.25 18.25
C CYS A 36 -7.65 0.15 17.01
N GLY A 37 -8.60 -0.69 16.58
CA GLY A 37 -9.47 -0.43 15.42
C GLY A 37 -8.89 -0.81 14.06
N GLY A 38 -7.76 -1.54 14.03
CA GLY A 38 -7.18 -2.07 12.81
C GLY A 38 -7.61 -3.50 12.47
N ALA A 39 -7.02 -4.10 11.44
CA ALA A 39 -7.36 -5.46 11.03
C ALA A 39 -6.57 -6.55 11.78
N GLY A 40 -5.43 -6.21 12.41
CA GLY A 40 -4.57 -7.17 13.10
C GLY A 40 -4.00 -8.24 12.17
N ALA A 41 -3.72 -7.89 10.91
CA ALA A 41 -3.27 -8.82 9.90
C ALA A 41 -1.90 -9.43 10.25
N THR A 42 -1.75 -10.72 9.96
CA THR A 42 -0.48 -11.44 10.11
C THR A 42 0.54 -10.99 9.08
N LEU A 43 1.83 -11.22 9.36
CA LEU A 43 2.91 -10.91 8.42
C LEU A 43 2.71 -11.55 7.03
N ALA A 44 2.20 -12.78 6.98
CA ALA A 44 1.91 -13.46 5.72
C ALA A 44 0.81 -12.76 4.92
N GLN A 45 -0.23 -12.25 5.58
CA GLN A 45 -1.29 -11.47 4.92
C GLN A 45 -0.77 -10.11 4.44
N LEU A 46 0.03 -9.43 5.25
CA LEU A 46 0.66 -8.16 4.86
C LEU A 46 1.55 -8.34 3.63
N GLN A 47 2.36 -9.41 3.59
CA GLN A 47 3.20 -9.74 2.44
C GLN A 47 2.37 -9.96 1.17
N GLN A 48 1.24 -10.68 1.25
CA GLN A 48 0.35 -10.90 0.11
C GLN A 48 -0.22 -9.59 -0.42
N VAL A 49 -0.65 -8.69 0.47
CA VAL A 49 -1.18 -7.37 0.08
C VAL A 49 -0.09 -6.52 -0.58
N ILE A 50 1.11 -6.48 -0.01
CA ILE A 50 2.25 -5.75 -0.59
C ILE A 50 2.57 -6.29 -1.99
N ALA A 51 2.62 -7.61 -2.16
CA ALA A 51 2.88 -8.23 -3.46
C ALA A 51 1.79 -7.88 -4.50
N ALA A 52 0.52 -7.88 -4.09
CA ALA A 52 -0.59 -7.49 -4.96
C ALA A 52 -0.51 -6.01 -5.39
N ILE A 53 -0.15 -5.11 -4.47
CA ILE A 53 0.07 -3.70 -4.79
C ILE A 53 1.28 -3.55 -5.72
N ALA A 54 2.38 -4.26 -5.46
CA ALA A 54 3.61 -4.18 -6.25
C ALA A 54 3.41 -4.60 -7.70
N TRP A 55 2.49 -5.52 -7.96
CA TRP A 55 2.12 -5.92 -9.32
C TRP A 55 1.47 -4.77 -10.12
N GLY A 56 0.78 -3.86 -9.42
CA GLY A 56 0.17 -2.68 -10.01
C GLY A 56 1.09 -1.46 -10.00
N GLU A 57 1.70 -1.12 -8.86
CA GLU A 57 2.56 0.05 -8.72
C GLU A 57 3.63 -0.20 -7.63
N PRO A 58 4.88 -0.53 -8.03
CA PRO A 58 5.96 -0.88 -7.10
C PRO A 58 6.34 0.19 -6.09
N ALA A 59 6.31 1.48 -6.45
CA ALA A 59 6.68 2.56 -5.54
C ALA A 59 5.66 2.72 -4.41
N THR A 60 4.36 2.65 -4.72
CA THR A 60 3.27 2.59 -3.73
C THR A 60 3.45 1.39 -2.82
N ALA A 61 3.79 0.21 -3.35
CA ALA A 61 4.01 -0.99 -2.54
C ALA A 61 5.16 -0.82 -1.54
N LEU A 62 6.25 -0.17 -1.97
CA LEU A 62 7.37 0.14 -1.08
C LEU A 62 6.96 1.09 0.06
N ILE A 63 6.21 2.14 -0.26
CA ILE A 63 5.69 3.09 0.74
C ILE A 63 4.80 2.36 1.76
N VAL A 64 3.90 1.51 1.30
CA VAL A 64 3.00 0.73 2.18
C VAL A 64 3.78 -0.26 3.05
N CYS A 65 4.79 -0.92 2.48
CA CYS A 65 5.66 -1.82 3.24
C CYS A 65 6.35 -1.07 4.39
N MET A 66 6.93 0.10 4.11
CA MET A 66 7.58 0.94 5.13
C MET A 66 6.58 1.43 6.19
N GLN A 67 5.33 1.70 5.81
CA GLN A 67 4.28 2.13 6.73
C GLN A 67 3.82 1.03 7.71
N TYR A 68 3.95 -0.25 7.34
CA TYR A 68 3.58 -1.37 8.22
C TYR A 68 4.66 -1.73 9.24
N LEU A 69 5.89 -1.26 9.04
CA LEU A 69 7.04 -1.50 9.91
C LEU A 69 7.11 -0.44 11.03
#